data_AF-A0A3D3AAT6-F1
#
_entry.id   AF-A0A3D3AAT6-F1
#
_cell.length_a   1.000
_cell.length_b   1.000
_cell.length_c   1.000
_cell.angle_alpha   90.00
_cell.angle_beta   90.00
_cell.angle_gamma   90.00
#
_symmetry.space_group_name_H-M   'P 1'
#
loop_
_entity.id
_entity.type
_entity.pdbx_description
1 polymer ?
#
loop_
_entity_poly.entity_id
_entity_poly.type
_entity_poly.pdbx_seq_one_letter_code
_entity_poly.pdbx_strand_id
1 'polypeptide(L)'
;MVSSLGKGLASAALGALLQARGYKVRLRKLDPYLNVDPGTMSPYQHGEVYVTDDGAETDLDLGHYERFTGVPASRGDNVTTGQIYRDILAKERRGDYLGGTVQVIPHVTDAIKNFVQTEVDDVDFVLCEIGGTVGDIEALPFFEAIRQLNNDLPRGRSIFVHLTLLPYISAAGEMKTKPTQHSVKELRSIGIQPDILLCRCDRPIPEGEKKKIGLFCNVRESSVIEAQDVDSIYAVPHAYHAEGLDVEVLSAFGIEDAPPPDLSVWDEVMTAVREPEGDVTIAVVGKYTELKDAYKSLIESLQHGGIANNVGVNIEWMDSQIFEREDAASYLEKVNGILVPGGFGERGAEGKIAAANFARTRNVPYFGICYGMQMAVLEAARNMAGIRDAVSSEFGRTGTKLVGLMTEWADGDTLEKRGIDGDLGGTMRLGAFEAYLKAGSR
;
A
#
# COMPACT_ATOMS: atom_id res chain seq x y z
N MET A 1 -3.39 -22.69 -0.99
CA MET A 1 -2.54 -21.49 -0.90
C MET A 1 -3.46 -20.30 -0.96
N VAL A 2 -3.23 -19.29 -0.12
CA VAL A 2 -4.17 -18.19 0.12
C VAL A 2 -3.37 -16.89 0.03
N SER A 3 -3.81 -15.96 -0.81
CA SER A 3 -3.31 -14.59 -0.86
C SER A 3 -3.94 -13.75 0.27
N SER A 4 -3.49 -12.51 0.47
CA SER A 4 -4.06 -11.59 1.49
C SER A 4 -3.88 -12.02 2.95
N LEU A 5 -2.78 -12.72 3.26
CA LEU A 5 -2.39 -13.07 4.64
C LEU A 5 -1.73 -11.92 5.42
N GLY A 6 -1.63 -10.72 4.83
CA GLY A 6 -1.00 -9.56 5.45
C GLY A 6 0.53 -9.52 5.30
N LYS A 7 1.07 -9.91 4.13
CA LYS A 7 2.51 -9.84 3.84
C LYS A 7 3.06 -8.42 3.97
N GLY A 8 2.41 -7.44 3.34
CA GLY A 8 2.82 -6.03 3.42
C GLY A 8 2.88 -5.50 4.85
N LEU A 9 1.84 -5.77 5.64
CA LEU A 9 1.80 -5.40 7.06
C LEU A 9 2.89 -6.10 7.88
N ALA A 10 3.17 -7.37 7.61
CA ALA A 10 4.23 -8.09 8.30
C ALA A 10 5.63 -7.53 7.97
N SER A 11 5.89 -7.22 6.70
CA SER A 11 7.12 -6.56 6.26
C SER A 11 7.27 -5.18 6.90
N ALA A 12 6.20 -4.39 6.90
CA ALA A 12 6.15 -3.06 7.51
C ALA A 12 6.43 -3.10 9.02
N ALA A 13 5.79 -4.04 9.74
CA ALA A 13 6.01 -4.22 11.18
C ALA A 13 7.44 -4.67 11.50
N LEU A 14 8.02 -5.59 10.71
CA LEU A 14 9.42 -5.97 10.87
C LEU A 14 10.36 -4.76 10.61
N GLY A 15 10.07 -3.97 9.58
CA GLY A 15 10.80 -2.73 9.31
C GLY A 15 10.79 -1.77 10.50
N ALA A 16 9.60 -1.54 11.07
CA ALA A 16 9.43 -0.72 12.26
C ALA A 16 10.18 -1.27 13.49
N LEU A 17 10.18 -2.59 13.70
CA LEU A 17 10.92 -3.22 14.80
C LEU A 17 12.44 -3.09 14.65
N LEU A 18 12.96 -3.22 13.42
CA LEU A 18 14.37 -3.01 13.15
C LEU A 18 14.76 -1.53 13.36
N GLN A 19 13.91 -0.57 12.96
CA GLN A 19 14.13 0.86 13.25
C GLN A 19 14.05 1.18 14.74
N ALA A 20 13.13 0.56 15.48
CA ALA A 20 13.04 0.69 16.94
C ALA A 20 14.32 0.21 17.64
N ARG A 21 15.12 -0.65 16.99
CA ARG A 21 16.46 -1.07 17.42
C ARG A 21 17.59 -0.20 16.89
N GLY A 22 17.28 0.88 16.18
CA GLY A 22 18.27 1.85 15.66
C GLY A 22 18.85 1.51 14.29
N TYR A 23 18.29 0.56 13.55
CA TYR A 23 18.75 0.23 12.20
C TYR A 23 18.05 1.06 11.12
N LYS A 24 18.77 1.38 10.05
CA LYS A 24 18.21 1.96 8.84
C LYS A 24 17.62 0.87 7.96
N VAL A 25 16.36 1.01 7.57
CA VAL A 25 15.64 0.03 6.77
C VAL A 25 15.13 0.62 5.46
N ARG A 26 15.08 -0.21 4.43
CA ARG A 26 14.36 0.06 3.17
C ARG A 26 13.45 -1.12 2.86
N LEU A 27 12.23 -0.85 2.44
CA LEU A 27 11.28 -1.88 2.05
C LEU A 27 11.04 -1.80 0.55
N ARG A 28 10.95 -2.95 -0.11
CA ARG A 28 10.68 -3.07 -1.54
C ARG A 28 9.59 -4.09 -1.80
N LYS A 29 8.77 -3.80 -2.80
CA LYS A 29 7.71 -4.68 -3.31
C LYS A 29 8.06 -5.19 -4.70
N LEU A 30 7.98 -6.50 -4.88
CA LEU A 30 8.18 -7.18 -6.15
C LEU A 30 6.86 -7.82 -6.59
N ASP A 31 6.19 -7.21 -7.55
CA ASP A 31 4.86 -7.60 -7.99
C ASP A 31 4.90 -8.50 -9.23
N PRO A 32 4.31 -9.71 -9.16
CA PRO A 32 4.39 -10.66 -10.25
C PRO A 32 3.46 -10.35 -11.43
N TYR A 33 2.57 -9.35 -11.33
CA TYR A 33 1.64 -9.00 -12.40
C TYR A 33 2.32 -8.31 -13.60
N LEU A 34 1.66 -8.38 -14.77
CA LEU A 34 2.19 -7.88 -16.04
C LEU A 34 1.89 -6.40 -16.32
N ASN A 35 0.99 -5.78 -15.57
CA ASN A 35 0.79 -4.33 -15.63
C ASN A 35 2.12 -3.63 -15.32
N VAL A 36 2.49 -2.65 -16.14
CA VAL A 36 3.72 -1.86 -15.95
C VAL A 36 3.61 -0.98 -14.70
N ASP A 37 2.41 -0.52 -14.42
CA ASP A 37 2.02 0.24 -13.24
C ASP A 37 0.56 -0.10 -12.92
N PRO A 38 0.11 0.10 -11.68
CA PRO A 38 -1.27 -0.16 -11.30
C PRO A 38 -2.23 0.96 -11.72
N GLY A 39 -1.77 2.05 -12.35
CA GLY A 39 -2.60 3.17 -12.79
C GLY A 39 -3.69 2.75 -13.79
N THR A 40 -3.44 1.67 -14.54
CA THR A 40 -4.41 1.05 -15.47
C THR A 40 -5.35 0.04 -14.82
N MET A 41 -5.12 -0.32 -13.55
CA MET A 41 -5.89 -1.33 -12.85
C MET A 41 -7.15 -0.74 -12.24
N SER A 42 -8.21 -1.55 -12.18
CA SER A 42 -9.41 -1.13 -11.48
C SER A 42 -9.15 -1.12 -9.97
N PRO A 43 -9.52 -0.05 -9.24
CA PRO A 43 -9.41 -0.04 -7.79
C PRO A 43 -10.18 -1.19 -7.11
N TYR A 44 -11.22 -1.73 -7.76
CA TYR A 44 -11.96 -2.90 -7.28
C TYR A 44 -11.15 -4.20 -7.23
N GLN A 45 -10.12 -4.32 -8.09
CA GLN A 45 -9.34 -5.55 -8.22
C GLN A 45 -8.03 -5.47 -7.43
N HIS A 46 -7.47 -4.26 -7.28
CA HIS A 46 -6.13 -4.06 -6.75
C HIS A 46 -6.07 -3.18 -5.50
N GLY A 47 -7.20 -2.60 -5.09
CA GLY A 47 -7.20 -1.55 -4.06
C GLY A 47 -6.74 -0.20 -4.63
N GLU A 48 -6.34 0.71 -3.76
CA GLU A 48 -5.84 2.02 -4.18
C GLU A 48 -4.51 1.93 -4.95
N VAL A 49 -4.26 2.93 -5.80
CA VAL A 49 -2.93 3.19 -6.37
C VAL A 49 -2.21 4.15 -5.43
N TYR A 50 -1.05 3.77 -4.93
CA TYR A 50 -0.20 4.64 -4.13
C TYR A 50 0.68 5.48 -5.05
N VAL A 51 0.89 6.76 -4.73
CA VAL A 51 1.73 7.67 -5.52
C VAL A 51 2.85 8.18 -4.63
N THR A 52 4.08 7.90 -5.02
CA THR A 52 5.30 8.35 -4.32
C THR A 52 5.65 9.79 -4.66
N ASP A 53 6.51 10.42 -3.86
CA ASP A 53 6.95 11.80 -4.08
C ASP A 53 7.64 12.02 -5.44
N ASP A 54 8.31 10.98 -5.99
CA ASP A 54 8.94 11.02 -7.32
C ASP A 54 7.99 10.70 -8.48
N GLY A 55 6.69 10.60 -8.18
CA GLY A 55 5.62 10.42 -9.14
C GLY A 55 5.48 9.00 -9.67
N ALA A 56 6.05 7.98 -9.03
CA ALA A 56 5.72 6.60 -9.36
C ALA A 56 4.34 6.22 -8.80
N GLU A 57 3.49 5.66 -9.68
CA GLU A 57 2.27 4.95 -9.33
C GLU A 57 2.61 3.50 -8.97
N THR A 58 2.25 3.06 -7.77
CA THR A 58 2.71 1.79 -7.20
C THR A 58 1.59 1.05 -6.47
N ASP A 59 1.87 -0.18 -6.08
CA ASP A 59 1.00 -0.98 -5.22
C ASP A 59 0.75 -0.31 -3.85
N LEU A 60 -0.40 -0.62 -3.25
CA LEU A 60 -0.83 -0.04 -1.97
C LEU A 60 0.09 -0.42 -0.79
N ASP A 61 0.86 -1.50 -0.90
CA ASP A 61 1.77 -1.94 0.16
C ASP A 61 2.88 -0.93 0.42
N LEU A 62 3.28 -0.12 -0.57
CA LEU A 62 4.24 0.96 -0.33
C LEU A 62 3.70 1.98 0.68
N GLY A 63 2.39 2.25 0.67
CA GLY A 63 1.77 3.07 1.69
C GLY A 63 1.84 2.44 3.09
N HIS A 64 1.78 1.11 3.20
CA HIS A 64 2.00 0.44 4.48
C HIS A 64 3.43 0.60 4.96
N TYR A 65 4.41 0.51 4.06
CA TYR A 65 5.82 0.67 4.40
C TYR A 65 6.10 2.08 4.91
N GLU A 66 5.64 3.11 4.20
CA GLU A 66 5.82 4.50 4.61
C GLU A 66 5.14 4.80 5.95
N ARG A 67 3.89 4.36 6.14
CA ARG A 67 3.14 4.60 7.38
C ARG A 67 3.81 4.01 8.62
N PHE A 68 4.43 2.85 8.50
CA PHE A 68 5.07 2.17 9.62
C PHE A 68 6.50 2.62 9.87
N THR A 69 7.22 3.01 8.81
CA THR A 69 8.65 3.31 8.92
C THR A 69 8.98 4.79 8.90
N GLY A 70 8.05 5.64 8.45
CA GLY A 70 8.27 7.06 8.22
C GLY A 70 9.29 7.36 7.11
N VAL A 71 9.71 6.34 6.34
CA VAL A 71 10.68 6.48 5.25
C VAL A 71 9.90 6.61 3.93
N PRO A 72 10.02 7.74 3.20
CA PRO A 72 9.38 7.90 1.90
C PRO A 72 9.88 6.84 0.91
N ALA A 73 8.94 6.18 0.25
CA ALA A 73 9.20 5.25 -0.83
C ALA A 73 9.49 6.02 -2.13
N SER A 74 10.19 5.36 -3.04
CA SER A 74 10.51 5.87 -4.37
C SER A 74 10.14 4.86 -5.44
N ARG A 75 10.26 5.26 -6.70
CA ARG A 75 10.20 4.38 -7.86
C ARG A 75 11.16 3.19 -7.75
N GLY A 76 12.24 3.34 -7.00
CA GLY A 76 13.23 2.28 -6.74
C GLY A 76 12.75 1.20 -5.77
N ASP A 77 11.55 1.33 -5.18
CA ASP A 77 11.02 0.39 -4.19
C ASP A 77 9.87 -0.48 -4.68
N ASN A 78 9.38 -0.27 -5.90
CA ASN A 78 8.42 -1.16 -6.54
C ASN A 78 8.95 -1.63 -7.88
N VAL A 79 8.79 -2.92 -8.16
CA VAL A 79 9.03 -3.47 -9.49
C VAL A 79 7.94 -4.45 -9.86
N THR A 80 7.52 -4.43 -11.13
CA THR A 80 6.54 -5.38 -11.66
C THR A 80 7.16 -6.28 -12.74
N THR A 81 6.60 -7.46 -12.96
CA THR A 81 6.96 -8.31 -14.11
C THR A 81 6.81 -7.52 -15.42
N GLY A 82 5.76 -6.71 -15.54
CA GLY A 82 5.54 -5.84 -16.71
C GLY A 82 6.71 -4.91 -17.01
N GLN A 83 7.22 -4.21 -15.99
CA GLN A 83 8.35 -3.30 -16.12
C GLN A 83 9.63 -4.04 -16.54
N ILE A 84 9.93 -5.15 -15.86
CA ILE A 84 11.13 -5.95 -16.14
C ILE A 84 11.13 -6.44 -17.59
N TYR A 85 10.01 -7.02 -18.04
CA TYR A 85 9.91 -7.54 -19.40
C TYR A 85 9.94 -6.43 -20.44
N ARG A 86 9.24 -5.31 -20.21
CA ARG A 86 9.29 -4.14 -21.10
C ARG A 86 10.73 -3.66 -21.30
N ASP A 87 11.48 -3.51 -20.21
CA ASP A 87 12.83 -2.95 -20.24
C ASP A 87 13.83 -3.92 -20.91
N ILE A 88 13.69 -5.23 -20.66
CA ILE A 88 14.50 -6.26 -21.33
C ILE A 88 14.20 -6.32 -22.83
N LEU A 89 12.93 -6.30 -23.23
CA LEU A 89 12.56 -6.32 -24.65
C LEU A 89 13.00 -5.04 -25.37
N ALA A 90 12.96 -3.89 -24.69
CA ALA A 90 13.49 -2.64 -25.23
C ALA A 90 15.02 -2.70 -25.45
N LYS A 91 15.77 -3.25 -24.48
CA LYS A 91 17.22 -3.50 -24.61
C LYS A 91 17.54 -4.45 -25.77
N GLU A 92 16.74 -5.50 -25.95
CA GLU A 92 16.87 -6.43 -27.06
C GLU A 92 16.68 -5.76 -28.41
N ARG A 93 15.62 -4.98 -28.58
CA ARG A 93 15.34 -4.26 -29.83
C ARG A 93 16.41 -3.21 -30.19
N ARG A 94 17.06 -2.61 -29.18
CA ARG A 94 18.19 -1.68 -29.39
C ARG A 94 19.51 -2.39 -29.76
N GLY A 95 19.58 -3.70 -29.60
CA GLY A 95 20.78 -4.48 -29.86
C GLY A 95 21.75 -4.57 -28.67
N ASP A 96 21.32 -4.22 -27.46
CA ASP A 96 22.17 -4.21 -26.25
C ASP A 96 22.72 -5.62 -25.91
N TYR A 97 22.05 -6.68 -26.39
CA TYR A 97 22.47 -8.08 -26.24
C TYR A 97 23.29 -8.63 -27.42
N LEU A 98 23.72 -7.77 -28.37
CA LEU A 98 24.64 -8.11 -29.47
C LEU A 98 24.22 -9.33 -30.33
N GLY A 99 22.91 -9.50 -30.52
CA GLY A 99 22.33 -10.63 -31.27
C GLY A 99 22.27 -11.96 -30.50
N GLY A 100 22.60 -11.96 -29.21
CA GLY A 100 22.43 -13.10 -28.33
C GLY A 100 20.97 -13.39 -27.98
N THR A 101 20.68 -14.65 -27.62
CA THR A 101 19.34 -15.08 -27.20
C THR A 101 19.00 -14.51 -25.81
N VAL A 102 17.91 -13.77 -25.72
CA VAL A 102 17.35 -13.30 -24.46
C VAL A 102 16.48 -14.40 -23.83
N GLN A 103 16.66 -14.64 -22.54
CA GLN A 103 16.05 -15.73 -21.77
C GLN A 103 15.66 -15.27 -20.37
N VAL A 104 14.74 -15.98 -19.71
CA VAL A 104 14.37 -15.70 -18.30
C VAL A 104 15.60 -15.77 -17.39
N ILE A 105 16.40 -16.83 -17.52
CA ILE A 105 17.69 -16.95 -16.85
C ILE A 105 18.78 -16.78 -17.93
N PRO A 106 19.72 -15.84 -17.79
CA PRO A 106 19.92 -14.97 -16.62
C PRO A 106 19.21 -13.61 -16.73
N HIS A 107 18.67 -13.20 -17.88
CA HIS A 107 18.32 -11.79 -18.13
C HIS A 107 17.21 -11.23 -17.22
N VAL A 108 16.13 -11.98 -16.99
CA VAL A 108 15.04 -11.57 -16.08
C VAL A 108 15.50 -11.67 -14.63
N THR A 109 16.17 -12.77 -14.27
CA THR A 109 16.67 -12.96 -12.90
C THR A 109 17.71 -11.92 -12.51
N ASP A 110 18.61 -11.56 -13.41
CA ASP A 110 19.62 -10.52 -13.18
C ASP A 110 18.98 -9.14 -13.06
N ALA A 111 17.94 -8.84 -13.85
CA ALA A 111 17.19 -7.59 -13.69
C ALA A 111 16.56 -7.48 -12.29
N ILE A 112 15.98 -8.57 -11.78
CA ILE A 112 15.43 -8.64 -10.42
C ILE A 112 16.53 -8.52 -9.36
N LYS A 113 17.64 -9.26 -9.49
CA LYS A 113 18.79 -9.16 -8.57
C LYS A 113 19.39 -7.76 -8.52
N ASN A 114 19.49 -7.10 -9.67
CA ASN A 114 19.97 -5.73 -9.75
C ASN A 114 19.00 -4.78 -9.06
N PHE A 115 17.69 -4.91 -9.29
CA PHE A 115 16.68 -4.12 -8.60
C PHE A 115 16.78 -4.24 -7.08
N VAL A 116 16.93 -5.46 -6.54
CA VAL A 116 17.08 -5.70 -5.10
C VAL A 116 18.35 -5.05 -4.52
N GLN A 117 19.41 -4.87 -5.32
CA GLN A 117 20.70 -4.32 -4.87
C GLN A 117 20.92 -2.84 -5.22
N THR A 118 19.98 -2.20 -5.91
CA THR A 118 20.06 -0.75 -6.21
C THR A 118 20.01 0.06 -4.91
N GLU A 119 20.77 1.16 -4.80
CA GLU A 119 20.65 2.15 -3.70
C GLU A 119 20.68 1.58 -2.27
N VAL A 120 21.60 0.63 -2.00
CA VAL A 120 21.72 -0.04 -0.70
C VAL A 120 22.83 0.52 0.21
N ASP A 121 23.53 1.58 -0.22
CA ASP A 121 24.77 2.04 0.44
C ASP A 121 24.56 2.70 1.81
N ASP A 122 23.36 3.25 2.11
CA ASP A 122 23.05 3.92 3.37
C ASP A 122 21.96 3.21 4.20
N VAL A 123 21.82 1.89 4.03
CA VAL A 123 20.81 1.09 4.74
C VAL A 123 21.42 -0.18 5.34
N ASP A 124 20.97 -0.53 6.54
CA ASP A 124 21.43 -1.74 7.23
C ASP A 124 20.65 -2.98 6.75
N PHE A 125 19.35 -2.82 6.50
CA PHE A 125 18.46 -3.89 6.03
C PHE A 125 17.61 -3.44 4.85
N VAL A 126 17.52 -4.32 3.85
CA VAL A 126 16.56 -4.22 2.75
C VAL A 126 15.57 -5.38 2.87
N LEU A 127 14.30 -5.07 3.06
CA LEU A 127 13.23 -6.05 3.14
C LEU A 127 12.54 -6.10 1.78
N CYS A 128 12.65 -7.23 1.09
CA CYS A 128 12.01 -7.43 -0.21
C CYS A 128 10.79 -8.34 -0.06
N GLU A 129 9.59 -7.75 -0.17
CA GLU A 129 8.36 -8.51 -0.24
C GLU A 129 8.11 -8.99 -1.67
N ILE A 130 8.00 -10.31 -1.84
CA ILE A 130 7.59 -10.91 -3.12
C ILE A 130 6.08 -11.14 -3.10
N GLY A 131 5.39 -10.48 -4.04
CA GLY A 131 3.97 -10.66 -4.30
C GLY A 131 3.63 -12.07 -4.81
N GLY A 132 2.33 -12.37 -4.88
CA GLY A 132 1.84 -13.71 -5.24
C GLY A 132 2.02 -14.74 -4.12
N THR A 133 1.94 -16.02 -4.50
CA THR A 133 2.12 -17.16 -3.58
C THR A 133 3.17 -18.13 -4.11
N VAL A 134 3.94 -18.74 -3.21
CA VAL A 134 4.90 -19.80 -3.56
C VAL A 134 4.16 -20.90 -4.33
N GLY A 135 4.69 -21.35 -5.46
CA GLY A 135 4.06 -22.36 -6.32
C GLY A 135 3.19 -21.79 -7.44
N ASP A 136 2.90 -20.48 -7.43
CA ASP A 136 2.29 -19.81 -8.58
C ASP A 136 3.34 -19.53 -9.67
N ILE A 137 2.96 -19.74 -10.93
CA ILE A 137 3.87 -19.62 -12.08
C ILE A 137 4.44 -18.19 -12.23
N GLU A 138 3.61 -17.19 -11.93
CA GLU A 138 3.95 -15.77 -12.08
C GLU A 138 5.12 -15.33 -11.19
N ALA A 139 5.32 -15.97 -10.03
CA ALA A 139 6.35 -15.61 -9.07
C ALA A 139 7.67 -16.38 -9.25
N LEU A 140 7.71 -17.40 -10.12
CA LEU A 140 8.89 -18.25 -10.32
C LEU A 140 10.17 -17.49 -10.67
N PRO A 141 10.16 -16.47 -11.56
CA PRO A 141 11.37 -15.69 -11.84
C PRO A 141 11.91 -14.96 -10.62
N PHE A 142 11.03 -14.47 -9.74
CA PHE A 142 11.44 -13.78 -8.50
C PHE A 142 12.08 -14.75 -7.51
N PHE A 143 11.47 -15.92 -7.30
CA PHE A 143 12.06 -16.94 -6.43
C PHE A 143 13.42 -17.42 -6.93
N GLU A 144 13.55 -17.66 -8.24
CA GLU A 144 14.85 -18.03 -8.81
C GLU A 144 15.88 -16.90 -8.66
N ALA A 145 15.48 -15.64 -8.82
CA ALA A 145 16.36 -14.49 -8.65
C ALA A 145 16.88 -14.38 -7.21
N ILE A 146 16.01 -14.47 -6.18
CA ILE A 146 16.46 -14.37 -4.78
C ILE A 146 17.28 -15.59 -4.35
N ARG A 147 16.99 -16.77 -4.92
CA ARG A 147 17.79 -17.98 -4.70
C ARG A 147 19.21 -17.83 -5.25
N GLN A 148 19.35 -17.26 -6.45
CA GLN A 148 20.65 -16.92 -7.02
C GLN A 148 21.33 -15.81 -6.20
N LEU A 149 20.60 -14.75 -5.82
CA LEU A 149 21.15 -13.65 -5.02
C LEU A 149 21.74 -14.14 -3.70
N ASN A 150 21.06 -15.06 -3.01
CA ASN A 150 21.58 -15.65 -1.78
C ASN A 150 22.86 -16.48 -2.00
N ASN A 151 23.09 -17.00 -3.21
CA ASN A 151 24.36 -17.66 -3.56
C ASN A 151 25.45 -16.65 -3.97
N ASP A 152 25.05 -15.54 -4.59
CA ASP A 152 25.97 -14.48 -5.04
C ASP A 152 26.49 -13.65 -3.86
N LEU A 153 25.67 -13.46 -2.83
CA LEU A 153 26.02 -12.73 -1.59
C LEU A 153 26.88 -13.58 -0.64
N PRO A 154 27.73 -12.96 0.19
CA PRO A 154 28.43 -13.66 1.26
C PRO A 154 27.44 -14.36 2.20
N ARG A 155 27.85 -15.52 2.72
CA ARG A 155 27.02 -16.29 3.66
C ARG A 155 26.58 -15.42 4.85
N GLY A 156 25.30 -15.47 5.18
CA GLY A 156 24.71 -14.69 6.27
C GLY A 156 24.37 -13.24 5.90
N ARG A 157 24.38 -12.88 4.61
CA ARG A 157 23.96 -11.54 4.12
C ARG A 157 22.56 -11.51 3.51
N SER A 158 21.85 -12.64 3.52
CA SER A 158 20.45 -12.75 3.15
C SER A 158 19.80 -13.86 3.94
N ILE A 159 18.54 -13.65 4.32
CA ILE A 159 17.69 -14.64 5.02
C ILE A 159 16.32 -14.66 4.36
N PHE A 160 15.56 -15.74 4.58
CA PHE A 160 14.22 -15.92 4.05
C PHE A 160 13.19 -16.03 5.19
N VAL A 161 12.25 -15.08 5.23
CA VAL A 161 11.06 -15.13 6.09
C VAL A 161 9.88 -15.61 5.26
N HIS A 162 9.28 -16.74 5.63
CA HIS A 162 8.15 -17.33 4.90
C HIS A 162 6.85 -17.21 5.69
N LEU A 163 5.89 -16.45 5.14
CA LEU A 163 4.56 -16.29 5.73
C LEU A 163 3.66 -17.46 5.33
N THR A 164 3.06 -18.12 6.32
CA THR A 164 2.11 -19.23 6.11
C THR A 164 0.83 -19.03 6.90
N LEU A 165 -0.20 -19.84 6.60
CA LEU A 165 -1.48 -19.84 7.31
C LEU A 165 -1.64 -21.15 8.10
N LEU A 166 -1.98 -21.04 9.39
CA LEU A 166 -2.37 -22.14 10.25
C LEU A 166 -3.89 -22.09 10.45
N PRO A 167 -4.67 -22.81 9.63
CA PRO A 167 -6.11 -22.80 9.79
C PRO A 167 -6.54 -23.62 11.01
N TYR A 168 -7.52 -23.08 11.74
CA TYR A 168 -8.26 -23.81 12.75
C TYR A 168 -9.49 -24.51 12.13
N ILE A 169 -9.67 -25.79 12.42
CA ILE A 169 -10.82 -26.56 11.94
C ILE A 169 -11.81 -26.74 13.09
N SER A 170 -12.84 -25.90 13.14
CA SER A 170 -13.83 -25.89 14.24
C SER A 170 -14.48 -27.24 14.49
N ALA A 171 -14.77 -28.01 13.44
CA ALA A 171 -15.37 -29.35 13.58
C ALA A 171 -14.43 -30.37 14.23
N ALA A 172 -13.11 -30.18 14.12
CA ALA A 172 -12.10 -31.06 14.70
C ALA A 172 -11.51 -30.51 16.01
N GLY A 173 -11.75 -29.24 16.32
CA GLY A 173 -11.25 -28.59 17.52
C GLY A 173 -9.75 -28.30 17.52
N GLU A 174 -9.06 -28.42 16.39
CA GLU A 174 -7.58 -28.33 16.32
C GLU A 174 -7.06 -27.48 15.16
N MET A 175 -5.86 -26.92 15.36
CA MET A 175 -5.10 -26.26 14.30
C MET A 175 -4.38 -27.26 13.42
N LYS A 176 -4.36 -26.98 12.11
CA LYS A 176 -3.73 -27.87 11.13
C LYS A 176 -2.41 -27.29 10.68
N THR A 177 -1.33 -27.99 10.99
CA THR A 177 0.04 -27.62 10.60
C THR A 177 0.44 -28.07 9.19
N LYS A 178 -0.40 -28.87 8.53
CA LYS A 178 -0.12 -29.47 7.20
C LYS A 178 0.00 -28.46 6.07
N PRO A 179 -0.86 -27.42 5.98
CA PRO A 179 -0.71 -26.36 4.99
C PRO A 179 0.68 -25.69 5.04
N THR A 180 1.16 -25.34 6.23
CA THR A 180 2.51 -24.81 6.45
C THR A 180 3.59 -25.79 5.99
N GLN A 181 3.49 -27.07 6.38
CA GLN A 181 4.45 -28.11 5.98
C GLN A 181 4.53 -28.27 4.46
N HIS A 182 3.40 -28.25 3.76
CA HIS A 182 3.35 -28.36 2.31
C HIS A 182 3.88 -27.10 1.61
N SER A 183 3.56 -25.91 2.15
CA SER A 183 4.07 -24.65 1.62
C SER A 183 5.59 -24.56 1.73
N VAL A 184 6.17 -24.95 2.88
CA VAL A 184 7.63 -25.01 3.05
C VAL A 184 8.26 -26.06 2.13
N LYS A 185 7.60 -27.21 1.94
CA LYS A 185 8.08 -28.23 1.00
C LYS A 185 8.16 -27.68 -0.43
N GLU A 186 7.16 -26.91 -0.86
CA GLU A 186 7.14 -26.28 -2.18
C GLU A 186 8.29 -25.26 -2.33
N LEU A 187 8.48 -24.39 -1.32
CA LEU A 187 9.57 -23.41 -1.29
C LEU A 187 10.95 -24.09 -1.35
N ARG A 188 11.13 -25.20 -0.62
CA ARG A 188 12.36 -25.99 -0.65
C ARG A 188 12.57 -26.72 -1.96
N SER A 189 11.50 -27.09 -2.67
CA SER A 189 11.58 -27.77 -3.96
C SER A 189 12.22 -26.90 -5.04
N ILE A 190 12.09 -25.58 -4.91
CA ILE A 190 12.75 -24.57 -5.76
C ILE A 190 14.08 -24.09 -5.18
N GLY A 191 14.63 -24.76 -4.16
CA GLY A 191 15.95 -24.50 -3.62
C GLY A 191 16.05 -23.39 -2.58
N ILE A 192 14.93 -22.94 -2.01
CA ILE A 192 14.89 -21.92 -0.95
C ILE A 192 14.57 -22.58 0.39
N GLN A 193 15.45 -22.46 1.37
CA GLN A 193 15.21 -22.88 2.75
C GLN A 193 14.80 -21.64 3.56
N PRO A 194 13.59 -21.59 4.14
CA PRO A 194 13.24 -20.51 5.04
C PRO A 194 14.09 -20.59 6.31
N ASP A 195 14.51 -19.42 6.79
CA ASP A 195 15.15 -19.26 8.10
C ASP A 195 14.09 -19.07 9.19
N ILE A 196 13.02 -18.34 8.87
CA ILE A 196 11.95 -17.98 9.79
C ILE A 196 10.59 -18.30 9.15
N LEU A 197 9.67 -18.86 9.94
CA LEU A 197 8.28 -19.08 9.55
C LEU A 197 7.39 -18.14 10.33
N LEU A 198 6.69 -17.26 9.61
CA LEU A 198 5.68 -16.38 10.20
C LEU A 198 4.31 -17.02 10.02
N CYS A 199 3.73 -17.52 11.11
CA CYS A 199 2.57 -18.40 11.10
C CYS A 199 1.29 -17.62 11.42
N ARG A 200 0.56 -17.18 10.39
CA ARG A 200 -0.73 -16.49 10.56
C ARG A 200 -1.76 -17.41 11.18
N CYS A 201 -2.42 -16.94 12.22
CA CYS A 201 -3.42 -17.68 12.98
C CYS A 201 -4.42 -16.75 13.66
N ASP A 202 -5.59 -17.28 13.99
CA ASP A 202 -6.66 -16.55 14.68
C ASP A 202 -6.62 -16.75 16.21
N ARG A 203 -5.69 -17.57 16.71
CA ARG A 203 -5.58 -18.00 18.12
C ARG A 203 -4.18 -18.52 18.45
N PRO A 204 -3.82 -18.60 19.75
CA PRO A 204 -2.50 -19.07 20.17
C PRO A 204 -2.16 -20.47 19.67
N ILE A 205 -0.93 -20.65 19.16
CA ILE A 205 -0.42 -21.92 18.65
C ILE A 205 0.06 -22.78 19.82
N PRO A 206 -0.53 -23.97 20.04
CA PRO A 206 -0.04 -24.87 21.05
C PRO A 206 1.43 -25.22 20.84
N GLU A 207 2.23 -25.24 21.90
CA GLU A 207 3.66 -25.59 21.90
C GLU A 207 3.96 -26.87 21.10
N GLY A 208 3.12 -27.90 21.27
CA GLY A 208 3.25 -29.16 20.53
C GLY A 208 3.14 -28.99 19.01
N GLU A 209 2.31 -28.06 18.52
CA GLU A 209 2.20 -27.76 17.10
C GLU A 209 3.33 -26.82 16.62
N LYS A 210 3.80 -25.84 17.43
CA LYS A 210 5.01 -25.04 17.11
C LYS A 210 6.24 -25.93 16.92
N LYS A 211 6.53 -26.80 17.89
CA LYS A 211 7.62 -27.79 17.84
C LYS A 211 7.54 -28.71 16.62
N LYS A 212 6.33 -29.17 16.31
CA LYS A 212 6.05 -30.03 15.15
C LYS A 212 6.29 -29.29 13.84
N ILE A 213 5.89 -28.02 13.72
CA ILE A 213 6.22 -27.19 12.56
C ILE A 213 7.74 -27.09 12.40
N GLY A 214 8.47 -26.73 13.47
CA GLY A 214 9.92 -26.61 13.45
C GLY A 214 10.59 -27.90 12.93
N LEU A 215 10.21 -29.05 13.49
CA LEU A 215 10.73 -30.35 13.10
C LEU A 215 10.43 -30.70 11.62
N PHE A 216 9.18 -30.55 11.16
CA PHE A 216 8.80 -30.93 9.79
C PHE A 216 9.33 -29.96 8.74
N CYS A 217 9.52 -28.68 9.10
CA CYS A 217 9.98 -27.63 8.19
C CYS A 217 11.49 -27.43 8.22
N ASN A 218 12.20 -28.13 9.11
CA ASN A 218 13.64 -28.02 9.31
C ASN A 218 14.08 -26.59 9.68
N VAL A 219 13.36 -25.99 10.63
CA VAL A 219 13.69 -24.69 11.24
C VAL A 219 13.74 -24.84 12.76
N ARG A 220 14.41 -23.92 13.46
CA ARG A 220 14.40 -23.92 14.92
C ARG A 220 12.99 -23.63 15.43
N GLU A 221 12.67 -24.15 16.61
CA GLU A 221 11.37 -23.90 17.25
C GLU A 221 11.16 -22.41 17.52
N SER A 222 12.21 -21.69 17.94
CA SER A 222 12.18 -20.25 18.14
C SER A 222 11.93 -19.46 16.85
N SER A 223 12.29 -20.01 15.69
CA SER A 223 12.06 -19.38 14.38
C SER A 223 10.65 -19.68 13.82
N VAL A 224 9.77 -20.33 14.58
CA VAL A 224 8.34 -20.50 14.28
C VAL A 224 7.57 -19.42 15.02
N ILE A 225 7.42 -18.26 14.37
CA ILE A 225 6.85 -17.05 14.95
C ILE A 225 5.34 -17.09 14.81
N GLU A 226 4.63 -16.91 15.92
CA GLU A 226 3.17 -16.76 15.91
C GLU A 226 2.78 -15.37 15.41
N ALA A 227 1.96 -15.33 14.37
CA ALA A 227 1.43 -14.10 13.82
C ALA A 227 -0.09 -14.07 14.01
N GLN A 228 -0.52 -13.80 15.23
CA GLN A 228 -1.93 -13.79 15.58
C GLN A 228 -2.68 -12.60 14.91
N ASP A 229 -3.97 -12.77 14.66
CA ASP A 229 -4.88 -11.67 14.40
C ASP A 229 -4.92 -10.71 15.61
N VAL A 230 -4.85 -9.40 15.33
CA VAL A 230 -4.87 -8.33 16.33
C VAL A 230 -6.04 -7.38 16.08
N ASP A 231 -6.43 -6.64 17.11
CA ASP A 231 -7.54 -5.67 17.08
C ASP A 231 -7.22 -4.42 16.25
N SER A 232 -5.94 -4.05 16.18
CA SER A 232 -5.45 -2.91 15.42
C SER A 232 -4.14 -3.24 14.71
N ILE A 233 -3.96 -2.74 13.48
CA ILE A 233 -2.71 -2.93 12.73
C ILE A 233 -1.50 -2.33 13.47
N TYR A 234 -1.71 -1.31 14.29
CA TYR A 234 -0.64 -0.66 15.07
C TYR A 234 -0.20 -1.51 16.28
N ALA A 235 -0.94 -2.58 16.62
CA ALA A 235 -0.54 -3.54 17.65
C ALA A 235 0.45 -4.60 17.12
N VAL A 236 0.58 -4.73 15.79
CA VAL A 236 1.41 -5.77 15.16
C VAL A 236 2.89 -5.70 15.57
N PRO A 237 3.55 -4.52 15.63
CA PRO A 237 4.94 -4.45 16.10
C PRO A 237 5.13 -5.07 17.49
N HIS A 238 4.29 -4.70 18.47
CA HIS A 238 4.33 -5.31 19.80
C HIS A 238 4.07 -6.81 19.77
N ALA A 239 3.04 -7.25 19.05
CA ALA A 239 2.66 -8.66 18.98
C ALA A 239 3.80 -9.51 18.39
N TYR A 240 4.43 -9.04 17.32
CA TYR A 240 5.51 -9.78 16.65
C TYR A 240 6.82 -9.73 17.43
N HIS A 241 7.09 -8.61 18.12
CA HIS A 241 8.23 -8.53 19.04
C HIS A 241 8.08 -9.48 20.24
N ALA A 242 6.87 -9.58 20.81
CA ALA A 242 6.59 -10.48 21.92
C ALA A 242 6.83 -11.96 21.55
N GLU A 243 6.60 -12.32 20.28
CA GLU A 243 6.90 -13.66 19.73
C GLU A 243 8.35 -13.81 19.23
N GLY A 244 9.17 -12.75 19.31
CA GLY A 244 10.60 -12.81 19.02
C GLY A 244 10.99 -12.67 17.54
N LEU A 245 10.13 -12.12 16.68
CA LEU A 245 10.38 -12.02 15.24
C LEU A 245 11.69 -11.31 14.91
N ASP A 246 11.84 -10.10 15.43
CA ASP A 246 13.00 -9.23 15.21
C ASP A 246 14.28 -9.82 15.80
N VAL A 247 14.17 -10.51 16.95
CA VAL A 247 15.30 -11.23 17.58
C VAL A 247 15.78 -12.36 16.68
N GLU A 248 14.88 -13.19 16.15
CA GLU A 248 15.25 -14.29 15.25
C GLU A 248 15.81 -13.78 13.91
N VAL A 249 15.30 -12.67 13.38
CA VAL A 249 15.85 -12.01 12.19
C VAL A 249 17.31 -11.63 12.44
N LEU A 250 17.59 -10.89 13.52
CA LEU A 250 18.95 -10.47 13.86
C LEU A 250 19.88 -11.67 14.11
N SER A 251 19.39 -12.69 14.82
CA SER A 251 20.13 -13.94 15.04
C SER A 251 20.46 -14.67 13.73
N ALA A 252 19.55 -14.70 12.76
CA ALA A 252 19.79 -15.32 11.45
C ALA A 252 20.87 -14.57 10.64
N PHE A 253 21.02 -13.26 10.83
CA PHE A 253 22.14 -12.47 10.32
C PHE A 253 23.43 -12.57 11.16
N GLY A 254 23.39 -13.25 12.31
CA GLY A 254 24.52 -13.38 13.24
C GLY A 254 24.78 -12.13 14.09
N ILE A 255 23.77 -11.29 14.28
CA ILE A 255 23.83 -10.07 15.10
C ILE A 255 23.30 -10.41 16.49
N GLU A 256 24.19 -10.41 17.49
CA GLU A 256 23.87 -10.84 18.87
C GLU A 256 23.82 -9.67 19.87
N ASP A 257 24.40 -8.52 19.51
CA ASP A 257 24.59 -7.34 20.38
C ASP A 257 23.63 -6.17 20.06
N ALA A 258 22.53 -6.46 19.38
CA ALA A 258 21.52 -5.46 19.05
C ALA A 258 20.82 -4.91 20.32
N PRO A 259 20.57 -3.58 20.39
CA PRO A 259 19.85 -3.00 21.50
C PRO A 259 18.38 -3.49 21.52
N PRO A 260 17.70 -3.47 22.68
CA PRO A 260 16.26 -3.71 22.74
C PRO A 260 15.50 -2.64 21.93
N PRO A 261 14.33 -2.97 21.36
CA PRO A 261 13.56 -2.00 20.59
C PRO A 261 12.92 -0.96 21.51
N ASP A 262 12.94 0.29 21.09
CA ASP A 262 12.11 1.35 21.68
C ASP A 262 10.74 1.38 21.00
N LEU A 263 9.71 0.92 21.71
CA LEU A 263 8.34 0.84 21.20
C LEU A 263 7.42 1.95 21.76
N SER A 264 7.97 2.98 22.40
CA SER A 264 7.16 4.01 23.07
C SER A 264 6.16 4.70 22.13
N VAL A 265 6.53 4.93 20.87
CA VAL A 265 5.65 5.51 19.85
C VAL A 265 4.44 4.61 19.59
N TRP A 266 4.64 3.29 19.57
CA TRP A 266 3.56 2.34 19.38
C TRP A 266 2.65 2.26 20.61
N ASP A 267 3.21 2.36 21.82
CA ASP A 267 2.44 2.45 23.06
C ASP A 267 1.53 3.70 23.07
N GLU A 268 2.06 4.86 22.67
CA GLU A 268 1.31 6.12 22.55
C GLU A 268 0.16 6.00 21.54
N VAL A 269 0.45 5.48 20.34
CA VAL A 269 -0.55 5.25 19.29
C VAL A 269 -1.63 4.29 19.78
N MET A 270 -1.26 3.18 20.40
CA MET A 270 -2.22 2.19 20.88
C MET A 270 -3.09 2.71 22.01
N THR A 271 -2.56 3.58 22.87
CA THR A 271 -3.34 4.26 23.92
C THR A 271 -4.41 5.14 23.28
N ALA A 272 -4.06 5.99 22.32
CA ALA A 272 -5.03 6.85 21.64
C ALA A 272 -6.10 6.06 20.84
N VAL A 273 -5.72 4.91 20.28
CA VAL A 273 -6.65 4.04 19.53
C VAL A 273 -7.63 3.31 20.44
N ARG A 274 -7.17 2.82 21.60
CA ARG A 274 -8.00 1.99 22.50
C ARG A 274 -8.78 2.83 23.51
N GLU A 275 -8.29 4.01 23.86
CA GLU A 275 -8.84 4.87 24.91
C GLU A 275 -9.05 6.32 24.43
N PRO A 276 -9.82 6.56 23.34
CA PRO A 276 -10.09 7.92 22.88
C PRO A 276 -10.97 8.69 23.88
N GLU A 277 -10.78 10.02 23.96
CA GLU A 277 -11.55 10.91 24.84
C GLU A 277 -12.97 11.22 24.32
N GLY A 278 -13.24 10.92 23.05
CA GLY A 278 -14.53 11.11 22.42
C GLY A 278 -14.53 10.62 20.98
N ASP A 279 -15.65 10.82 20.28
CA ASP A 279 -15.87 10.32 18.94
C ASP A 279 -16.28 11.44 17.98
N VAL A 280 -15.82 11.34 16.73
CA VAL A 280 -16.29 12.16 15.61
C VAL A 280 -16.73 11.27 14.45
N THR A 281 -17.85 11.61 13.83
CA THR A 281 -18.37 10.92 12.64
C THR A 281 -18.05 11.73 11.39
N ILE A 282 -17.32 11.12 10.46
CA ILE A 282 -16.95 11.71 9.17
C ILE A 282 -17.66 10.96 8.05
N ALA A 283 -18.49 11.67 7.27
CA ALA A 283 -19.06 11.12 6.04
C ALA A 283 -18.01 11.13 4.93
N VAL A 284 -17.72 9.97 4.34
CA VAL A 284 -16.90 9.85 3.13
C VAL A 284 -17.83 9.62 1.94
N VAL A 285 -17.96 10.65 1.10
CA VAL A 285 -18.88 10.66 -0.05
C VAL A 285 -18.14 10.21 -1.31
N GLY A 286 -18.03 8.89 -1.45
CA GLY A 286 -17.23 8.22 -2.48
C GLY A 286 -18.05 7.65 -3.65
N LYS A 287 -17.32 7.08 -4.62
CA LYS A 287 -17.90 6.31 -5.73
C LYS A 287 -17.83 4.80 -5.48
N TYR A 288 -16.92 4.37 -4.61
CA TYR A 288 -16.53 2.98 -4.38
C TYR A 288 -16.71 2.58 -2.91
N THR A 289 -17.89 2.80 -2.34
CA THR A 289 -18.13 2.63 -0.89
C THR A 289 -18.07 1.18 -0.40
N GLU A 290 -18.22 0.20 -1.29
CA GLU A 290 -18.20 -1.22 -0.94
C GLU A 290 -16.77 -1.78 -0.79
N LEU A 291 -15.74 -1.05 -1.24
CA LEU A 291 -14.35 -1.50 -1.20
C LEU A 291 -13.48 -0.56 -0.36
N LYS A 292 -13.26 -0.91 0.90
CA LYS A 292 -12.42 -0.11 1.81
C LYS A 292 -10.97 0.01 1.33
N ASP A 293 -10.45 -1.01 0.64
CA ASP A 293 -9.07 -1.02 0.14
C ASP A 293 -8.81 0.01 -0.96
N ALA A 294 -9.86 0.46 -1.68
CA ALA A 294 -9.75 1.55 -2.66
C ALA A 294 -9.50 2.92 -2.02
N TYR A 295 -9.59 3.01 -0.69
CA TYR A 295 -9.44 4.23 0.09
C TYR A 295 -8.59 4.00 1.35
N LYS A 296 -7.67 3.04 1.31
CA LYS A 296 -6.88 2.64 2.48
C LYS A 296 -6.11 3.81 3.07
N SER A 297 -5.34 4.56 2.28
CA SER A 297 -4.58 5.72 2.73
C SER A 297 -5.47 6.83 3.30
N LEU A 298 -6.69 6.98 2.78
CA LEU A 298 -7.67 7.94 3.30
C LEU A 298 -8.20 7.52 4.67
N ILE A 299 -8.55 6.24 4.84
CA ILE A 299 -8.96 5.68 6.13
C ILE A 299 -7.84 5.88 7.15
N GLU A 300 -6.62 5.48 6.83
CA GLU A 300 -5.46 5.62 7.71
C GLU A 300 -5.19 7.09 8.07
N SER A 301 -5.28 8.01 7.10
CA SER A 301 -5.08 9.44 7.35
C SER A 301 -6.13 10.02 8.32
N LEU A 302 -7.39 9.61 8.17
CA LEU A 302 -8.45 10.00 9.10
C LEU A 302 -8.21 9.44 10.51
N GLN A 303 -7.82 8.16 10.61
CA GLN A 303 -7.48 7.54 11.89
C GLN A 303 -6.28 8.22 12.55
N HIS A 304 -5.22 8.54 11.80
CA HIS A 304 -4.06 9.30 12.29
C HIS A 304 -4.45 10.70 12.77
N GLY A 305 -5.38 11.37 12.07
CA GLY A 305 -5.98 12.63 12.52
C GLY A 305 -6.71 12.47 13.86
N GLY A 306 -7.43 11.36 14.05
CA GLY A 306 -8.05 10.98 15.32
C GLY A 306 -7.03 10.77 16.43
N ILE A 307 -6.01 9.94 16.18
CA ILE A 307 -4.90 9.63 17.10
C ILE A 307 -4.23 10.93 17.59
N ALA A 308 -3.89 11.83 16.67
CA ALA A 308 -3.24 13.10 17.00
C ALA A 308 -4.10 14.04 17.86
N ASN A 309 -5.43 13.84 17.88
CA ASN A 309 -6.38 14.63 18.65
C ASN A 309 -7.02 13.84 19.81
N ASN A 310 -6.57 12.61 20.06
CA ASN A 310 -7.13 11.69 21.03
C ASN A 310 -8.66 11.45 20.88
N VAL A 311 -9.15 11.35 19.64
CA VAL A 311 -10.57 11.09 19.32
C VAL A 311 -10.72 9.90 18.39
N GLY A 312 -11.75 9.10 18.62
CA GLY A 312 -12.17 8.02 17.73
C GLY A 312 -12.81 8.58 16.47
N VAL A 313 -12.43 8.06 15.30
CA VAL A 313 -12.99 8.48 14.01
C VAL A 313 -13.89 7.40 13.45
N ASN A 314 -15.20 7.68 13.46
CA ASN A 314 -16.24 6.85 12.87
C ASN A 314 -16.46 7.27 11.41
N ILE A 315 -16.14 6.39 10.47
CA ILE A 315 -16.26 6.67 9.04
C ILE A 315 -17.59 6.13 8.52
N GLU A 316 -18.47 7.03 8.09
CA GLU A 316 -19.71 6.67 7.39
C GLU A 316 -19.54 6.75 5.88
N TRP A 317 -19.62 5.61 5.20
CA TRP A 317 -19.47 5.52 3.75
C TRP A 317 -20.79 5.83 3.06
N MET A 318 -20.78 6.82 2.17
CA MET A 318 -21.96 7.25 1.43
C MET A 318 -21.68 7.25 -0.06
N ASP A 319 -22.51 6.53 -0.83
CA ASP A 319 -22.41 6.55 -2.28
C ASP A 319 -22.91 7.90 -2.79
N SER A 320 -22.02 8.64 -3.44
CA SER A 320 -22.34 9.91 -4.08
C SER A 320 -23.58 9.85 -4.97
N GLN A 321 -23.88 8.73 -5.63
CA GLN A 321 -25.04 8.61 -6.52
C GLN A 321 -26.39 8.70 -5.80
N ILE A 322 -26.44 8.45 -4.50
CA ILE A 322 -27.66 8.59 -3.69
C ILE A 322 -28.11 10.06 -3.73
N PHE A 323 -27.17 11.00 -3.62
CA PHE A 323 -27.43 12.44 -3.60
C PHE A 323 -27.80 13.04 -4.96
N GLU A 324 -27.79 12.24 -6.03
CA GLU A 324 -28.33 12.65 -7.33
C GLU A 324 -29.85 12.50 -7.40
N ARG A 325 -30.44 11.73 -6.47
CA ARG A 325 -31.87 11.37 -6.47
C ARG A 325 -32.57 11.76 -5.18
N GLU A 326 -31.85 11.70 -4.07
CA GLU A 326 -32.37 11.92 -2.73
C GLU A 326 -31.76 13.17 -2.10
N ASP A 327 -32.47 13.75 -1.13
CA ASP A 327 -31.99 14.93 -0.41
C ASP A 327 -30.81 14.56 0.49
N ALA A 328 -29.68 15.24 0.35
CA ALA A 328 -28.49 15.00 1.15
C ALA A 328 -28.73 15.21 2.66
N ALA A 329 -29.72 16.03 3.04
CA ALA A 329 -30.03 16.30 4.44
C ALA A 329 -30.44 15.05 5.24
N SER A 330 -31.15 14.10 4.64
CA SER A 330 -31.59 12.89 5.35
C SER A 330 -30.43 11.99 5.79
N TYR A 331 -29.25 12.14 5.15
CA TYR A 331 -28.06 11.35 5.42
C TYR A 331 -26.99 12.14 6.18
N LEU A 332 -26.78 13.42 5.83
CA LEU A 332 -25.65 14.21 6.30
C LEU A 332 -25.92 15.05 7.56
N GLU A 333 -27.16 15.12 8.06
CA GLU A 333 -27.46 15.94 9.25
C GLU A 333 -26.82 15.42 10.55
N LYS A 334 -26.38 14.17 10.59
CA LYS A 334 -25.83 13.53 11.81
C LYS A 334 -24.30 13.51 11.87
N VAL A 335 -23.62 13.93 10.80
CA VAL A 335 -22.15 13.83 10.72
C VAL A 335 -21.46 15.12 11.18
N ASN A 336 -20.25 14.99 11.70
CA ASN A 336 -19.44 16.10 12.19
C ASN A 336 -18.57 16.73 11.08
N GLY A 337 -18.36 16.03 9.97
CA GLY A 337 -17.59 16.50 8.83
C GLY A 337 -17.86 15.68 7.58
N ILE A 338 -17.58 16.27 6.41
CA ILE A 338 -17.78 15.65 5.10
C ILE A 338 -16.45 15.64 4.36
N LEU A 339 -16.00 14.46 3.94
CA LEU A 339 -14.84 14.27 3.08
C LEU A 339 -15.31 13.78 1.71
N VAL A 340 -14.90 14.47 0.66
CA VAL A 340 -15.12 14.04 -0.73
C VAL A 340 -13.79 13.63 -1.35
N PRO A 341 -13.54 12.33 -1.58
CA PRO A 341 -12.30 11.85 -2.15
C PRO A 341 -12.21 12.10 -3.66
N GLY A 342 -11.05 11.76 -4.21
CA GLY A 342 -10.84 11.61 -5.64
C GLY A 342 -11.87 10.66 -6.29
N GLY A 343 -12.10 10.83 -7.59
CA GLY A 343 -12.88 9.90 -8.37
C GLY A 343 -13.04 10.40 -9.79
N PHE A 344 -12.76 9.54 -10.76
CA PHE A 344 -12.79 9.91 -12.17
C PHE A 344 -14.15 9.69 -12.83
N GLY A 345 -14.45 10.55 -13.80
CA GLY A 345 -15.61 10.47 -14.68
C GLY A 345 -16.88 11.08 -14.11
N GLU A 346 -17.89 11.21 -14.98
CA GLU A 346 -19.15 11.92 -14.72
C GLU A 346 -20.02 11.27 -13.63
N ARG A 347 -19.94 9.94 -13.46
CA ARG A 347 -20.77 9.19 -12.50
C ARG A 347 -20.51 9.65 -11.06
N GLY A 348 -21.54 10.12 -10.37
CA GLY A 348 -21.48 10.56 -8.97
C GLY A 348 -21.01 12.01 -8.79
N ALA A 349 -20.78 12.76 -9.88
CA ALA A 349 -20.30 14.14 -9.80
C ALA A 349 -21.34 15.08 -9.16
N GLU A 350 -22.59 15.02 -9.62
CA GLU A 350 -23.66 15.90 -9.14
C GLU A 350 -23.99 15.62 -7.66
N GLY A 351 -23.91 14.36 -7.24
CA GLY A 351 -24.08 14.02 -5.82
C GLY A 351 -22.97 14.56 -4.92
N LYS A 352 -21.72 14.62 -5.40
CA LYS A 352 -20.63 15.26 -4.67
C LYS A 352 -20.79 16.79 -4.59
N ILE A 353 -21.32 17.41 -5.65
CA ILE A 353 -21.70 18.84 -5.64
C ILE A 353 -22.81 19.09 -4.63
N ALA A 354 -23.81 18.19 -4.54
CA ALA A 354 -24.87 18.27 -3.54
C ALA A 354 -24.32 18.16 -2.11
N ALA A 355 -23.36 17.25 -1.85
CA ALA A 355 -22.69 17.15 -0.55
C ALA A 355 -21.91 18.43 -0.19
N ALA A 356 -21.21 19.05 -1.15
CA ALA A 356 -20.54 20.33 -0.95
C ALA A 356 -21.55 21.47 -0.65
N ASN A 357 -22.69 21.47 -1.34
CA ASN A 357 -23.76 22.45 -1.11
C ASN A 357 -24.36 22.32 0.29
N PHE A 358 -24.63 21.09 0.72
CA PHE A 358 -25.09 20.79 2.06
C PHE A 358 -24.09 21.30 3.10
N ALA A 359 -22.81 20.96 2.95
CA ALA A 359 -21.77 21.39 3.87
C ALA A 359 -21.70 22.92 4.01
N ARG A 360 -21.69 23.63 2.88
CA ARG A 360 -21.63 25.11 2.84
C ARG A 360 -22.87 25.76 3.45
N THR A 361 -24.07 25.27 3.14
CA THR A 361 -25.33 25.90 3.58
C THR A 361 -25.66 25.61 5.04
N ARG A 362 -25.12 24.53 5.60
CA ARG A 362 -25.32 24.12 7.00
C ARG A 362 -24.09 24.34 7.90
N ASN A 363 -23.00 24.93 7.38
CA ASN A 363 -21.74 25.14 8.09
C ASN A 363 -21.12 23.84 8.66
N VAL A 364 -21.20 22.75 7.90
CA VAL A 364 -20.50 21.50 8.22
C VAL A 364 -19.09 21.54 7.61
N PRO A 365 -18.03 21.17 8.34
CA PRO A 365 -16.68 21.07 7.79
C PRO A 365 -16.63 20.20 6.53
N TYR A 366 -15.96 20.70 5.49
CA TYR A 366 -15.81 20.03 4.20
C TYR A 366 -14.33 19.89 3.84
N PHE A 367 -13.92 18.67 3.47
CA PHE A 367 -12.59 18.40 2.97
C PHE A 367 -12.65 17.71 1.59
N GLY A 368 -12.33 18.45 0.53
CA GLY A 368 -12.36 17.96 -0.84
C GLY A 368 -10.96 17.63 -1.34
N ILE A 369 -10.69 16.35 -1.63
CA ILE A 369 -9.38 15.89 -2.15
C ILE A 369 -9.47 15.77 -3.67
N CYS A 370 -8.58 16.47 -4.38
CA CYS A 370 -8.49 16.44 -5.85
C CYS A 370 -9.85 16.72 -6.52
N TYR A 371 -10.54 15.67 -6.95
CA TYR A 371 -11.89 15.77 -7.50
C TYR A 371 -12.90 16.39 -6.53
N GLY A 372 -12.79 16.15 -5.22
CA GLY A 372 -13.64 16.81 -4.22
C GLY A 372 -13.48 18.33 -4.25
N MET A 373 -12.25 18.84 -4.35
CA MET A 373 -11.99 20.27 -4.52
C MET A 373 -12.64 20.80 -5.80
N GLN A 374 -12.53 20.07 -6.92
CA GLN A 374 -13.19 20.46 -8.17
C GLN A 374 -14.71 20.58 -8.01
N MET A 375 -15.35 19.63 -7.30
CA MET A 375 -16.79 19.64 -7.06
C MET A 375 -17.19 20.85 -6.21
N ALA A 376 -16.40 21.21 -5.20
CA ALA A 376 -16.62 22.42 -4.39
C ALA A 376 -16.52 23.71 -5.22
N VAL A 377 -15.56 23.79 -6.16
CA VAL A 377 -15.45 24.94 -7.09
C VAL A 377 -16.69 25.06 -7.97
N LEU A 378 -17.19 23.94 -8.52
CA LEU A 378 -18.39 23.94 -9.34
C LEU A 378 -19.64 24.30 -8.52
N GLU A 379 -19.76 23.79 -7.30
CA GLU A 379 -20.85 24.15 -6.36
C GLU A 379 -20.88 25.66 -6.11
N ALA A 380 -19.72 26.24 -5.76
CA ALA A 380 -19.60 27.66 -5.44
C ALA A 380 -19.89 28.53 -6.67
N ALA A 381 -19.42 28.12 -7.86
CA ALA A 381 -19.71 28.84 -9.10
C ALA A 381 -21.20 28.87 -9.43
N ARG A 382 -21.89 27.72 -9.29
CA ARG A 382 -23.33 27.60 -9.57
C ARG A 382 -24.18 28.37 -8.58
N ASN A 383 -23.85 28.29 -7.29
CA ASN A 383 -24.72 28.80 -6.21
C ASN A 383 -24.33 30.19 -5.69
N MET A 384 -23.06 30.59 -5.77
CA MET A 384 -22.58 31.87 -5.23
C MET A 384 -22.22 32.86 -6.34
N ALA A 385 -21.61 32.41 -7.44
CA ALA A 385 -21.21 33.28 -8.55
C ALA A 385 -22.27 33.41 -9.66
N GLY A 386 -23.35 32.61 -9.61
CA GLY A 386 -24.45 32.64 -10.58
C GLY A 386 -24.14 31.97 -11.92
N ILE A 387 -23.02 31.25 -12.04
CA ILE A 387 -22.63 30.51 -13.26
C ILE A 387 -23.32 29.14 -13.24
N ARG A 388 -24.63 29.13 -13.53
CA ARG A 388 -25.49 27.94 -13.37
C ARG A 388 -25.08 26.75 -14.23
N ASP A 389 -24.42 26.99 -15.36
CA ASP A 389 -23.95 25.97 -16.30
C ASP A 389 -22.46 25.61 -16.11
N ALA A 390 -21.87 25.95 -14.95
CA ALA A 390 -20.49 25.62 -14.65
C ALA A 390 -20.26 24.10 -14.64
N VAL A 391 -19.22 23.65 -15.33
CA VAL A 391 -18.91 22.24 -15.57
C VAL A 391 -17.39 21.98 -15.62
N SER A 392 -16.98 20.73 -15.44
CA SER A 392 -15.63 20.27 -15.81
C SER A 392 -15.60 19.85 -17.28
N SER A 393 -14.47 20.09 -17.95
CA SER A 393 -14.24 19.55 -19.29
C SER A 393 -14.27 18.03 -19.36
N GLU A 394 -14.20 17.33 -18.21
CA GLU A 394 -14.31 15.88 -18.10
C GLU A 394 -15.74 15.35 -18.31
N PHE A 395 -16.78 16.15 -18.10
CA PHE A 395 -18.20 15.68 -18.11
C PHE A 395 -18.92 15.96 -19.42
N GLY A 396 -18.41 16.87 -20.25
CA GLY A 396 -19.10 17.21 -21.49
C GLY A 396 -18.54 18.38 -22.28
N ARG A 397 -19.11 18.57 -23.47
CA ARG A 397 -18.72 19.64 -24.40
C ARG A 397 -19.46 20.95 -24.17
N THR A 398 -20.58 20.94 -23.45
CA THR A 398 -21.52 22.06 -23.27
C THR A 398 -21.48 22.62 -21.85
N GLY A 399 -21.56 23.95 -21.72
CA GLY A 399 -21.51 24.66 -20.45
C GLY A 399 -20.22 25.44 -20.25
N THR A 400 -20.16 26.22 -19.16
CA THR A 400 -19.00 27.05 -18.81
C THR A 400 -17.93 26.19 -18.11
N LYS A 401 -16.82 25.90 -18.80
CA LYS A 401 -15.75 25.03 -18.29
C LYS A 401 -14.87 25.79 -17.29
N LEU A 402 -15.08 25.56 -16.00
CA LEU A 402 -14.27 26.16 -14.93
C LEU A 402 -13.11 25.25 -14.51
N VAL A 403 -13.28 23.95 -14.66
CA VAL A 403 -12.20 22.97 -14.53
C VAL A 403 -11.90 22.44 -15.92
N GLY A 404 -10.68 22.66 -16.39
CA GLY A 404 -10.22 22.31 -17.72
C GLY A 404 -9.02 21.39 -17.67
N LEU A 405 -8.91 20.48 -18.64
CA LEU A 405 -7.64 19.79 -18.90
C LEU A 405 -6.59 20.82 -19.31
N MET A 406 -5.42 20.75 -18.72
CA MET A 406 -4.28 21.59 -19.10
C MET A 406 -3.83 21.19 -20.51
N THR A 407 -3.86 22.14 -21.44
CA THR A 407 -3.51 21.90 -22.86
C THR A 407 -2.09 22.31 -23.21
N GLU A 408 -1.42 23.08 -22.34
CA GLU A 408 -0.04 23.53 -22.50
C GLU A 408 0.62 23.57 -21.12
N TRP A 409 1.87 23.09 -21.00
CA TRP A 409 2.66 23.18 -19.76
C TRP A 409 4.15 23.27 -20.05
N ALA A 410 4.89 23.76 -19.07
CA ALA A 410 6.35 23.80 -19.11
C ALA A 410 6.91 22.61 -18.31
N ASP A 411 7.80 21.84 -18.92
CA ASP A 411 8.69 20.87 -18.27
C ASP A 411 10.13 21.33 -18.48
N GLY A 412 10.71 21.94 -17.43
CA GLY A 412 11.96 22.70 -17.54
C GLY A 412 11.84 23.85 -18.55
N ASP A 413 12.73 23.88 -19.55
CA ASP A 413 12.72 24.85 -20.65
C ASP A 413 11.82 24.43 -21.82
N THR A 414 11.14 23.28 -21.73
CA THR A 414 10.35 22.72 -22.83
C THR A 414 8.88 23.01 -22.63
N LEU A 415 8.25 23.67 -23.60
CA LEU A 415 6.82 23.98 -23.58
C LEU A 415 6.06 22.91 -24.38
N GLU A 416 5.46 21.97 -23.67
CA GLU A 416 4.68 20.87 -24.23
C GLU A 416 3.26 21.38 -24.57
N LYS A 417 2.75 21.04 -25.76
CA LYS A 417 1.41 21.42 -26.23
C LYS A 417 0.62 20.21 -26.69
N ARG A 418 -0.61 20.06 -26.19
CA ARG A 418 -1.47 18.93 -26.50
C ARG A 418 -2.13 19.05 -27.87
N GLY A 419 -2.14 17.95 -28.63
CA GLY A 419 -2.99 17.76 -29.81
C GLY A 419 -4.46 17.52 -29.43
N ILE A 420 -5.39 17.79 -30.36
CA ILE A 420 -6.84 17.66 -30.16
C ILE A 420 -7.28 16.19 -29.95
N ASP A 421 -6.48 15.21 -30.39
CA ASP A 421 -6.80 13.78 -30.41
C ASP A 421 -6.01 12.92 -29.40
N GLY A 422 -5.38 13.53 -28.39
CA GLY A 422 -4.62 12.80 -27.37
C GLY A 422 -5.51 12.10 -26.34
N ASP A 423 -5.01 10.99 -25.77
CA ASP A 423 -5.67 10.24 -24.69
C ASP A 423 -6.04 11.15 -23.50
N LEU A 424 -7.18 10.89 -22.86
CA LEU A 424 -7.57 11.53 -21.60
C LEU A 424 -6.48 11.22 -20.56
N GLY A 425 -5.72 12.23 -20.12
CA GLY A 425 -4.59 12.06 -19.19
C GLY A 425 -3.29 12.77 -19.55
N GLY A 426 -3.27 13.56 -20.64
CA GLY A 426 -2.06 14.16 -21.22
C GLY A 426 -1.19 15.11 -20.37
N THR A 427 -1.47 15.34 -19.09
CA THR A 427 -0.46 15.70 -18.08
C THR A 427 -0.82 15.04 -16.76
N MET A 428 -0.19 13.92 -16.47
CA MET A 428 -0.32 13.34 -15.15
C MET A 428 0.61 14.10 -14.20
N ARG A 429 0.05 15.06 -13.46
CA ARG A 429 0.75 15.69 -12.33
C ARG A 429 0.86 14.65 -11.22
N LEU A 430 1.91 13.84 -11.29
CA LEU A 430 2.23 12.81 -10.30
C LEU A 430 3.39 13.26 -9.42
N GLY A 431 3.35 12.84 -8.15
CA GLY A 431 4.38 13.13 -7.17
C GLY A 431 4.21 14.47 -6.48
N ALA A 432 5.29 14.90 -5.82
CA ALA A 432 5.31 16.11 -5.03
C ALA A 432 5.29 17.37 -5.91
N PHE A 433 4.43 18.33 -5.57
CA PHE A 433 4.38 19.65 -6.19
C PHE A 433 4.44 20.73 -5.12
N GLU A 434 5.29 21.74 -5.33
CA GLU A 434 5.31 22.92 -4.47
C GLU A 434 4.00 23.71 -4.58
N ALA A 435 3.46 24.10 -3.42
CA ALA A 435 2.28 24.94 -3.32
C ALA A 435 2.58 26.14 -2.42
N TYR A 436 2.43 27.35 -2.96
CA TYR A 436 2.63 28.60 -2.22
C TYR A 436 1.29 29.07 -1.64
N LEU A 437 1.18 29.02 -0.31
CA LEU A 437 -0.05 29.38 0.39
C LEU A 437 -0.09 30.88 0.72
N LYS A 438 -1.27 31.48 0.59
CA LYS A 438 -1.49 32.88 0.96
C LYS A 438 -1.47 33.03 2.48
N ALA A 439 -0.60 33.89 3.00
CA ALA A 439 -0.53 34.16 4.43
C ALA A 439 -1.91 34.50 5.03
N GLY A 440 -2.25 33.82 6.13
CA GLY A 440 -3.53 33.99 6.83
C GLY A 440 -4.73 33.24 6.21
N SER A 441 -4.52 32.38 5.19
CA SER A 441 -5.54 31.42 4.77
C SER A 441 -5.92 30.48 5.91
N ARG A 442 -7.20 30.10 5.97
CA ARG A 442 -7.77 29.21 6.98
C ARG A 442 -8.49 28.06 6.31
#